data_AF-A0A944ZKS0-F1
#
_entry.id   AF-A0A944ZKS0-F1
#
_cell.length_a   1.000
_cell.length_b   1.000
_cell.length_c   1.000
_cell.angle_alpha   90.00
_cell.angle_beta   90.00
_cell.angle_gamma   90.00
#
_symmetry.space_group_name_H-M   'P 1'
#
loop_
_entity.id
_entity.type
_entity.pdbx_description
1 polymer ?
#
loop_
_entity_poly.entity_id
_entity_poly.type
_entity_poly.pdbx_seq_one_letter_code
_entity_poly.pdbx_strand_id
1 'polypeptide(L)'
;MSTFNFPHYPDLKDRTVLITGGGSGIGAAFVEAFVGQESKVAFFDIQEETSLELVRKLATVNQEPLFVKCDLTDIEALKEAVSEVENKLG
;
A
#
# COMPACT_ATOMS: atom_id res chain seq x y z
N MET A 1 8.45 21.50 -8.00
CA MET A 1 8.15 20.72 -6.79
C MET A 1 9.43 20.57 -5.98
N SER A 2 9.40 20.86 -4.67
CA SER A 2 10.52 20.52 -3.79
C SER A 2 10.61 18.99 -3.67
N THR A 3 11.64 18.38 -4.26
CA THR A 3 11.93 16.96 -4.08
C THR A 3 12.49 16.78 -2.67
N PHE A 4 11.62 16.44 -1.73
CA PHE A 4 12.07 15.94 -0.43
C PHE A 4 12.81 14.63 -0.67
N ASN A 5 14.13 14.66 -0.48
CA ASN A 5 14.96 13.47 -0.56
C ASN A 5 14.82 12.70 0.75
N PHE A 6 13.84 11.78 0.81
CA PHE A 6 13.69 10.90 1.95
C PHE A 6 14.94 10.00 2.07
N PRO A 7 15.43 9.73 3.29
CA PRO A 7 16.45 8.72 3.48
C PRO A 7 15.95 7.39 2.93
N HIS A 8 16.81 6.70 2.18
CA HIS A 8 16.53 5.35 1.70
C HIS A 8 17.11 4.36 2.69
N TYR A 9 16.28 3.44 3.18
CA TYR A 9 16.66 2.39 4.13
C TYR A 9 16.76 1.06 3.37
N PRO A 10 17.97 0.55 3.09
CA PRO A 10 18.13 -0.67 2.28
C PRO A 10 17.37 -1.89 2.81
N ASP A 11 17.16 -1.98 4.12
CA ASP A 11 16.49 -3.12 4.76
C ASP A 11 14.97 -3.17 4.50
N LEU A 12 14.38 -2.06 4.01
CA LEU A 12 12.96 -1.98 3.64
C LEU A 12 12.68 -2.42 2.20
N LYS A 13 13.71 -2.50 1.37
CA LYS A 13 13.60 -3.00 0.01
C LYS A 13 13.06 -4.43 0.02
N ASP A 14 12.10 -4.71 -0.87
CA ASP A 14 11.44 -6.01 -1.05
C ASP A 14 10.68 -6.54 0.19
N ARG A 15 10.57 -5.75 1.26
CA ARG A 15 9.77 -6.09 2.44
C ARG A 15 8.29 -5.90 2.16
N THR A 16 7.49 -6.88 2.58
CA THR A 16 6.03 -6.78 2.55
C THR A 16 5.56 -5.82 3.64
N VAL A 17 4.79 -4.80 3.25
CA VAL A 17 4.21 -3.80 4.15
C VAL A 17 2.72 -3.72 3.88
N LEU A 18 1.91 -3.92 4.92
CA LEU A 18 0.45 -3.78 4.87
C LEU A 18 0.02 -2.53 5.64
N ILE A 19 -0.76 -1.66 4.99
CA ILE A 19 -1.27 -0.40 5.56
C ILE A 19 -2.80 -0.41 5.54
N THR A 20 -3.44 -0.17 6.68
CA THR A 20 -4.90 0.05 6.74
C THR A 20 -5.26 1.52 6.56
N GLY A 21 -6.39 1.81 5.92
CA GLY A 21 -6.80 3.19 5.60
C GLY A 21 -5.84 3.87 4.64
N GLY A 22 -5.25 3.10 3.72
CA GLY A 22 -4.15 3.54 2.86
C GLY A 22 -4.56 4.41 1.67
N GLY A 23 -5.85 4.55 1.40
CA GLY A 23 -6.35 5.25 0.21
C GLY A 23 -6.26 6.78 0.29
N SER A 24 -6.15 7.36 1.50
CA SER A 24 -6.14 8.83 1.66
C SER A 24 -5.34 9.31 2.88
N GLY A 25 -5.14 10.63 2.96
CA GLY A 25 -4.54 11.30 4.11
C GLY A 25 -3.18 10.72 4.53
N ILE A 26 -3.05 10.36 5.82
CA ILE A 26 -1.82 9.83 6.40
C ILE A 26 -1.50 8.44 5.84
N GLY A 27 -2.50 7.59 5.64
CA GLY A 27 -2.30 6.24 5.10
C GLY A 27 -1.72 6.29 3.68
N ALA A 28 -2.25 7.16 2.83
CA ALA A 28 -1.73 7.37 1.48
C ALA A 28 -0.28 7.90 1.50
N ALA A 29 0.06 8.78 2.45
CA ALA A 29 1.43 9.26 2.61
C ALA A 29 2.39 8.12 3.01
N PHE A 30 1.95 7.17 3.85
CA PHE A 30 2.74 5.98 4.15
C PHE A 30 2.87 5.05 2.95
N VAL A 31 1.79 4.81 2.19
CA VAL A 31 1.84 4.01 0.96
C VAL A 31 2.87 4.60 0.00
N GLU A 32 2.80 5.91 -0.28
CA GLU A 32 3.75 6.62 -1.14
C GLU A 32 5.18 6.53 -0.60
N ALA A 33 5.38 6.70 0.71
CA ALA A 33 6.70 6.61 1.32
C ALA A 33 7.31 5.20 1.18
N PHE A 34 6.57 4.13 1.49
CA PHE A 34 7.08 2.76 1.42
C PHE A 34 7.28 2.26 -0.01
N VAL A 35 6.45 2.70 -0.96
CA VAL A 35 6.73 2.50 -2.39
C VAL A 35 8.04 3.18 -2.78
N GLY A 36 8.27 4.41 -2.28
CA GLY A 36 9.54 5.11 -2.47
C GLY A 36 10.76 4.44 -1.82
N GLN A 37 10.55 3.49 -0.90
CA GLN A 37 11.59 2.63 -0.30
C GLN A 37 11.75 1.28 -1.02
N GLU A 38 11.07 1.09 -2.15
CA GLU A 38 11.05 -0.16 -2.92
C GLU A 38 10.45 -1.34 -2.12
N SER A 39 9.57 -1.08 -1.15
CA SER A 39 8.83 -2.12 -0.41
C SER A 39 7.67 -2.69 -1.24
N LYS A 40 7.30 -3.95 -1.00
CA LYS A 40 6.09 -4.56 -1.55
C LYS A 40 4.88 -4.10 -0.73
N VAL A 41 4.21 -3.05 -1.20
CA VAL A 41 3.14 -2.42 -0.42
C VAL A 41 1.78 -3.01 -0.79
N ALA A 42 1.03 -3.45 0.21
CA ALA A 42 -0.41 -3.63 0.15
C ALA A 42 -1.11 -2.61 1.04
N PHE A 43 -2.34 -2.25 0.69
CA PHE A 43 -3.16 -1.45 1.59
C PHE A 43 -4.65 -1.74 1.47
N PHE A 44 -5.33 -1.56 2.60
CA PHE A 44 -6.77 -1.72 2.73
C PHE A 44 -7.44 -0.36 2.84
N ASP A 45 -8.58 -0.20 2.18
CA ASP A 45 -9.46 0.97 2.35
C ASP A 45 -10.89 0.62 1.93
N ILE A 46 -11.85 1.42 2.39
CA ILE A 46 -13.25 1.31 1.96
C ILE A 46 -13.52 2.20 0.73
N GLN A 47 -12.72 3.26 0.54
CA GLN A 47 -12.85 4.23 -0.55
C GLN A 47 -12.14 3.74 -1.81
N GLU A 48 -12.85 2.96 -2.61
CA GLU A 48 -12.33 2.30 -3.80
C GLU A 48 -11.78 3.26 -4.86
N GLU A 49 -12.53 4.30 -5.23
CA GLU A 49 -12.11 5.22 -6.30
C GLU A 49 -10.81 5.94 -5.95
N THR A 50 -10.73 6.55 -4.75
CA THR A 50 -9.53 7.25 -4.26
C THR A 50 -8.34 6.29 -4.14
N SER A 51 -8.58 5.06 -3.71
CA SER A 51 -7.53 4.04 -3.61
C SER A 51 -6.98 3.62 -4.97
N LEU A 52 -7.84 3.42 -5.96
CA LEU A 52 -7.44 3.09 -7.32
C LEU A 52 -6.69 4.26 -7.99
N GLU A 53 -7.05 5.51 -7.69
CA GLU A 53 -6.27 6.68 -8.12
C GLU A 53 -4.86 6.68 -7.52
N LEU A 54 -4.72 6.36 -6.23
CA LEU A 54 -3.43 6.25 -5.58
C LEU A 54 -2.57 5.14 -6.21
N VAL A 55 -3.14 3.96 -6.48
CA VAL A 55 -2.44 2.87 -7.20
C VAL A 55 -1.96 3.36 -8.55
N ARG A 56 -2.81 4.01 -9.36
CA ARG A 56 -2.42 4.56 -10.67
C ARG A 56 -1.31 5.62 -10.56
N LYS A 57 -1.34 6.46 -9.52
CA LYS A 57 -0.32 7.49 -9.27
C LYS A 57 1.05 6.86 -8.95
N LEU A 58 1.05 5.77 -8.19
CA LEU A 58 2.27 5.16 -7.64
C LEU A 58 2.81 3.98 -8.46
N ALA A 59 2.01 3.42 -9.36
CA ALA A 59 2.42 2.34 -10.23
C ALA A 59 3.65 2.75 -11.07
N THR A 60 4.70 1.94 -11.00
CA THR A 60 5.91 2.03 -11.81
C THR A 60 6.09 0.75 -12.61
N VAL A 61 7.05 0.73 -13.54
CA VAL A 61 7.38 -0.46 -14.34
C VAL A 61 7.69 -1.70 -13.48
N ASN A 62 8.24 -1.49 -12.28
CA ASN A 62 8.74 -2.57 -11.43
C ASN A 62 7.91 -2.79 -10.16
N GLN A 63 6.99 -1.88 -9.83
CA GLN A 63 6.27 -1.93 -8.57
C GLN A 63 4.92 -1.23 -8.67
N GLU A 64 3.86 -1.97 -8.32
CA GLU A 64 2.49 -1.48 -8.20
C GLU A 64 1.94 -1.88 -6.82
N PRO A 65 1.43 -0.93 -6.01
CA PRO A 65 0.84 -1.27 -4.72
C PRO A 65 -0.42 -2.12 -4.88
N LEU A 66 -0.58 -3.13 -4.03
CA LEU A 66 -1.78 -3.95 -3.99
C LEU A 66 -2.86 -3.26 -3.14
N PHE A 67 -3.90 -2.75 -3.80
CA PHE A 67 -5.11 -2.31 -3.11
C PHE A 67 -6.07 -3.49 -2.93
N VAL A 68 -6.62 -3.64 -1.72
CA VAL A 68 -7.77 -4.52 -1.44
C VAL A 68 -8.87 -3.70 -0.78
N LYS A 69 -10.05 -3.67 -1.39
CA LYS A 69 -11.22 -3.03 -0.79
C LYS A 69 -11.67 -3.86 0.41
N CYS A 70 -11.59 -3.29 1.60
CA CYS A 70 -11.91 -4.01 2.83
C CYS A 70 -12.50 -3.05 3.87
N ASP A 71 -13.66 -3.44 4.42
CA ASP A 71 -14.19 -2.82 5.63
C ASP A 71 -13.66 -3.60 6.84
N LEU A 72 -12.81 -2.94 7.65
CA LEU A 72 -12.16 -3.57 8.79
C LEU A 72 -13.13 -3.98 9.91
N THR A 73 -14.39 -3.51 9.86
CA THR A 73 -15.43 -3.94 10.81
C THR A 73 -15.98 -5.34 10.49
N ASP A 74 -15.76 -5.83 9.27
CA ASP A 74 -16.02 -7.21 8.86
C ASP A 74 -14.77 -8.07 9.07
N ILE A 75 -14.76 -8.80 10.19
CA ILE A 75 -13.61 -9.61 10.62
C ILE A 75 -13.31 -10.77 9.67
N GLU A 76 -14.32 -11.36 9.03
CA GLU A 76 -14.09 -12.48 8.12
C GLU A 76 -13.53 -11.97 6.79
N ALA A 77 -14.09 -10.89 6.24
CA ALA A 77 -13.54 -10.23 5.07
C ALA A 77 -12.10 -9.72 5.30
N LEU A 78 -11.80 -9.22 6.51
CA LEU A 78 -10.45 -8.81 6.89
C LEU A 78 -9.46 -9.99 6.86
N LYS A 79 -9.83 -11.15 7.40
CA LYS A 79 -8.96 -12.35 7.36
C LYS A 79 -8.69 -12.81 5.93
N GLU A 80 -9.71 -12.78 5.08
CA GLU A 80 -9.56 -13.11 3.66
C GLU A 80 -8.63 -12.12 2.95
N ALA A 81 -8.80 -10.82 3.19
CA ALA A 81 -7.95 -9.78 2.63
C ALA A 81 -6.49 -9.91 3.07
N VAL A 82 -6.23 -10.21 4.35
CA VAL A 82 -4.86 -10.48 4.84
C VAL A 82 -4.26 -11.71 4.15
N SER A 83 -5.04 -12.79 4.03
CA SER A 83 -4.60 -14.00 3.34
C SER A 83 -4.29 -13.73 1.86
N GLU A 84 -5.06 -12.86 1.20
CA GLU A 84 -4.79 -12.43 -0.17
C GLU A 84 -3.43 -11.70 -0.28
N VAL A 85 -3.13 -10.81 0.67
CA VAL A 85 -1.86 -10.07 0.72
C VAL A 85 -0.68 -11.01 0.91
N GLU A 86 -0.77 -11.93 1.88
CA GLU A 86 0.27 -12.95 2.11
C GLU A 86 0.54 -13.78 0.85
N ASN A 87 -0.52 -14.25 0.17
CA ASN A 87 -0.39 -15.03 -1.05
C ASN A 87 0.23 -14.25 -2.22
N LYS A 88 -0.06 -12.95 -2.35
CA LYS A 88 0.41 -12.13 -3.47
C LYS A 88 1.80 -11.57 -3.26
N LEU A 89 2.17 -11.20 -2.03
CA LEU A 89 3.39 -10.44 -1.75
C LEU A 89 4.47 -11.24 -0.99
N GLY A 90 4.09 -12.34 -0.34
CA GLY A 90 4.97 -13.20 0.45
C GLY A 90 4.99 -12.82 1.92
#